data_AF-T0ZNH7-F1
#
_entry.id   AF-T0ZNH7-F1
#
_cell.length_a   1.000
_cell.length_b   1.000
_cell.length_c   1.000
_cell.angle_alpha   90.00
_cell.angle_beta   90.00
_cell.angle_gamma   90.00
#
_symmetry.space_group_name_H-M   'P 1'
#
loop_
_entity.id
_entity.type
_entity.pdbx_description
1 polymer ?
#
loop_
_entity_poly.entity_id
_entity_poly.type
_entity_poly.pdbx_seq_one_letter_code
_entity_poly.pdbx_strand_id
1 'polypeptide(L)'
;FRAPVFLGDTVRVTVTVATIETAVGHAPRATLHCSVVNQRNETVVEGDARVLVPTEKVSRPRVHLPRLELRDPGVKLRALIEQARSALAGRAPLAMAVVHAVDTVSLGGAVDAAQAGLIAPTFVGPEARIRAAAAAAHIDLAPYPLISTEHSHAAAAQAV
;
A
#
# COMPACT_ATOMS: atom_id res chain seq x y z
N PHE A 1 22.63 -8.70 -6.12
CA PHE A 1 21.34 -8.05 -6.44
C PHE A 1 21.65 -6.64 -6.93
N ARG A 2 21.12 -6.25 -8.10
CA ARG A 2 21.40 -4.95 -8.76
C ARG A 2 20.19 -4.01 -8.75
N ALA A 3 18.97 -4.54 -8.71
CA ALA A 3 17.74 -3.76 -8.61
C ALA A 3 16.68 -4.54 -7.79
N PRO A 4 15.72 -3.84 -7.15
CA PRO A 4 14.63 -4.48 -6.45
C PRO A 4 13.72 -5.26 -7.42
N VAL A 5 13.17 -6.39 -6.94
CA VAL A 5 12.12 -7.16 -7.60
C VAL A 5 10.89 -7.09 -6.70
N PHE A 6 9.77 -6.65 -7.24
CA PHE A 6 8.51 -6.52 -6.51
C PHE A 6 7.60 -7.73 -6.73
N LEU A 7 6.65 -7.91 -5.82
CA LEU A 7 5.63 -8.93 -5.97
C LEU A 7 4.78 -8.62 -7.20
N GLY A 8 4.63 -9.61 -8.09
CA GLY A 8 3.95 -9.45 -9.38
C GLY A 8 4.88 -9.20 -10.57
N ASP A 9 6.17 -8.93 -10.33
CA ASP A 9 7.15 -8.83 -11.41
C ASP A 9 7.33 -10.18 -12.10
N THR A 10 7.46 -10.13 -13.43
CA THR A 10 7.81 -11.29 -14.23
C THR A 10 9.28 -11.22 -14.56
N VAL A 11 10.06 -12.17 -14.04
CA VAL A 11 11.50 -12.24 -14.29
C VAL A 11 11.84 -13.35 -15.28
N ARG A 12 12.78 -13.06 -16.18
CA ARG A 12 13.40 -14.04 -17.05
C ARG A 12 14.76 -14.40 -16.50
N VAL A 13 14.93 -15.67 -16.16
CA VAL A 13 16.19 -16.21 -15.63
C VAL A 13 16.92 -16.93 -16.76
N THR A 14 18.16 -16.53 -17.02
CA THR A 14 19.07 -17.19 -17.95
C THR A 14 20.25 -17.75 -17.16
N VAL A 15 20.50 -19.05 -17.34
CA VAL A 15 21.56 -19.77 -16.64
C VAL A 15 22.51 -20.37 -17.67
N THR A 16 23.79 -20.05 -17.57
CA THR A 16 24.84 -20.53 -18.50
C THR A 16 25.89 -21.28 -17.71
N VAL A 17 26.34 -22.44 -18.20
CA VAL A 17 27.45 -23.18 -17.58
C VAL A 17 28.75 -22.45 -17.92
N ALA A 18 29.41 -21.88 -16.90
CA ALA A 18 30.69 -21.20 -17.07
C ALA A 18 31.85 -22.21 -17.05
N THR A 19 31.86 -23.09 -16.06
CA THR A 19 32.91 -24.12 -15.90
C THR A 19 32.33 -25.41 -15.33
N ILE A 20 32.97 -26.53 -15.65
CA ILE A 20 32.73 -27.83 -15.04
C ILE A 20 34.07 -28.34 -14.52
N GLU A 21 34.13 -28.63 -13.22
CA GLU A 21 35.29 -29.18 -12.53
C GLU A 21 35.02 -30.65 -12.19
N THR A 22 35.85 -31.53 -12.75
CA THR A 22 35.86 -32.97 -12.48
C THR A 22 37.18 -33.33 -11.79
N ALA A 23 37.13 -33.49 -10.47
CA ALA A 23 38.26 -33.97 -9.68
C ALA A 23 38.12 -35.48 -9.42
N VAL A 24 39.23 -36.22 -9.53
CA VAL A 24 39.27 -37.66 -9.25
C VAL A 24 38.88 -37.90 -7.79
N GLY A 25 37.80 -38.66 -7.56
CA GLY A 25 37.29 -38.98 -6.21
C GLY A 25 36.20 -38.06 -5.66
N HIS A 26 35.77 -37.02 -6.39
CA HIS A 26 34.68 -36.13 -5.96
C HIS A 26 33.57 -36.01 -7.01
N ALA A 27 32.35 -35.70 -6.56
CA ALA A 27 31.23 -35.41 -7.45
C ALA A 27 31.52 -34.16 -8.31
N PRO A 28 31.23 -34.18 -9.62
CA PRO A 28 31.51 -33.07 -10.52
C PRO A 28 30.77 -31.80 -10.07
N ARG A 29 31.47 -30.66 -10.15
CA ARG A 29 30.93 -29.35 -9.77
C ARG A 29 30.86 -28.45 -10.99
N ALA A 30 29.77 -27.69 -11.13
CA ALA A 30 29.65 -26.68 -12.17
C ALA A 30 29.45 -25.30 -11.55
N THR A 31 30.10 -24.32 -12.16
CA THR A 31 29.79 -22.91 -11.92
C THR A 31 28.81 -22.45 -12.99
N LEU A 32 27.64 -21.98 -12.56
CA LEU A 32 26.59 -21.46 -13.41
C LEU A 32 26.59 -19.94 -13.32
N HIS A 33 26.78 -19.26 -14.43
CA HIS A 33 26.55 -17.83 -14.52
C HIS A 33 25.05 -17.58 -14.67
N CYS A 34 24.46 -16.86 -13.72
CA CYS A 34 23.04 -16.59 -13.65
C CYS A 34 22.79 -15.11 -13.91
N SER A 35 21.98 -14.81 -14.92
CA SER A 35 21.48 -13.46 -15.21
C SER A 35 19.97 -13.45 -15.14
N VAL A 36 19.42 -12.47 -14.43
CA VAL A 36 17.98 -12.30 -14.25
C VAL A 36 17.60 -10.90 -14.68
N VAL A 37 16.65 -10.83 -15.63
CA VAL A 37 16.08 -9.58 -16.11
C VAL A 37 14.60 -9.50 -15.76
N ASN A 38 14.11 -8.31 -15.43
CA ASN A 38 12.68 -8.06 -15.21
C ASN A 38 11.93 -7.80 -16.53
N GLN A 39 10.62 -7.57 -16.43
CA GLN A 39 9.76 -7.25 -17.58
C GLN A 39 10.12 -5.94 -18.31
N ARG A 40 10.96 -5.08 -17.70
CA ARG A 40 11.48 -3.85 -18.29
C ARG A 40 12.86 -4.04 -18.95
N ASN A 41 13.32 -5.29 -19.10
CA ASN A 41 14.66 -5.65 -19.56
C ASN A 41 15.80 -5.08 -18.69
N GLU A 42 15.55 -4.79 -17.42
CA GLU A 42 16.58 -4.35 -16.47
C GLU A 42 17.16 -5.57 -15.74
N THR A 43 18.48 -5.65 -15.64
CA THR A 43 19.17 -6.71 -14.89
C THR A 43 18.95 -6.51 -13.38
N VAL A 44 18.16 -7.39 -12.77
CA VAL A 44 17.82 -7.34 -11.34
C VAL A 44 18.77 -8.19 -10.50
N VAL A 45 19.24 -9.31 -11.04
CA VAL A 45 20.19 -10.21 -10.37
C VAL A 45 21.22 -10.68 -11.39
N GLU A 46 22.46 -10.66 -10.98
CA GLU A 46 23.57 -11.25 -11.71
C GLU A 46 24.51 -11.86 -10.68
N GLY A 47 25.05 -13.04 -10.98
CA GLY A 47 26.01 -13.72 -10.12
C GLY A 47 26.21 -15.17 -10.50
N ASP A 48 27.12 -15.83 -9.79
CA ASP A 48 27.48 -17.22 -10.06
C ASP A 48 26.92 -18.15 -8.99
N ALA A 49 26.35 -19.28 -9.43
CA ALA A 49 25.86 -20.35 -8.58
C ALA A 49 26.73 -21.60 -8.75
N ARG A 50 27.27 -22.12 -7.66
CA ARG A 50 28.00 -23.39 -7.66
C ARG A 50 27.04 -24.54 -7.39
N VAL A 51 26.98 -25.50 -8.30
CA VAL A 51 26.07 -26.65 -8.19
C VAL A 51 26.83 -27.97 -8.32
N LEU A 52 26.29 -29.02 -7.74
CA LEU A 52 26.71 -30.39 -8.02
C LEU A 52 26.06 -30.83 -9.33
N VAL A 53 26.87 -31.32 -10.27
CA VAL A 53 26.40 -31.83 -11.54
C VAL A 53 25.90 -33.26 -11.32
N PRO A 54 24.63 -33.56 -11.61
CA PRO A 54 24.14 -34.92 -11.51
C PRO A 54 24.76 -35.78 -12.62
N THR A 55 25.31 -36.94 -12.26
CA THR A 55 25.87 -37.92 -13.20
C THR A 55 24.79 -38.83 -13.81
N GLU A 56 23.60 -38.82 -13.23
CA GLU A 56 22.43 -39.56 -13.70
C GLU A 56 21.26 -38.59 -13.92
N LYS A 57 20.32 -38.99 -14.76
CA LYS A 57 19.15 -38.16 -15.06
C LYS A 57 18.29 -37.98 -13.80
N VAL A 58 18.21 -36.75 -13.31
CA VAL A 58 17.32 -36.39 -12.20
C VAL A 58 16.00 -35.86 -12.76
N SER A 59 14.91 -36.57 -12.47
CA SER A 59 13.54 -36.12 -12.75
C SER A 59 12.79 -36.03 -11.42
N ARG A 60 12.25 -34.85 -11.10
CA ARG A 60 11.47 -34.61 -9.88
C ARG A 60 10.09 -34.10 -10.28
N PRO A 61 9.01 -34.53 -9.60
CA PRO A 61 7.67 -34.03 -9.87
C PRO A 61 7.63 -32.51 -9.69
N ARG A 62 6.89 -31.84 -10.57
CA ARG A 62 6.74 -30.38 -10.53
C ARG A 62 6.07 -30.00 -9.21
N VAL A 63 6.78 -29.28 -8.35
CA VAL A 63 6.22 -28.81 -7.08
C VAL A 63 5.14 -27.77 -7.40
N HIS A 64 3.92 -28.01 -6.91
CA HIS A 64 2.88 -26.99 -6.96
C HIS A 64 3.26 -25.88 -5.98
N LEU A 65 3.46 -24.67 -6.50
CA LEU A 65 3.61 -23.49 -5.65
C LEU A 65 2.35 -23.36 -4.79
N PRO A 66 2.49 -23.17 -3.46
CA PRO A 66 1.33 -22.93 -2.62
C PRO A 66 0.63 -21.65 -3.10
N ARG A 67 -0.69 -21.61 -2.90
CA ARG A 67 -1.47 -20.41 -3.23
C ARG A 67 -1.01 -19.26 -2.34
N LEU A 68 -0.34 -18.28 -2.94
CA LEU A 68 0.06 -17.05 -2.26
C LEU A 68 -1.12 -16.07 -2.30
N GLU A 69 -1.67 -15.75 -1.14
CA GLU A 69 -2.65 -14.66 -1.00
C GLU A 69 -1.98 -13.44 -0.38
N LEU A 70 -1.94 -12.35 -1.14
CA LEU A 70 -1.50 -11.05 -0.64
C LEU A 70 -2.71 -10.33 -0.05
N ARG A 71 -2.73 -10.19 1.28
CA ARG A 71 -3.73 -9.38 1.98
C ARG A 71 -3.15 -7.99 2.22
N ASP A 72 -3.59 -7.04 1.42
CA ASP A 72 -3.46 -5.62 1.72
C ASP A 72 -4.79 -5.12 2.30
N PRO A 73 -4.87 -4.88 3.62
CA PRO A 73 -6.11 -4.44 4.27
C PRO A 73 -6.67 -3.13 3.68
N GLY A 74 -5.82 -2.29 3.11
CA GLY A 74 -6.18 -0.95 2.63
C GLY A 74 -6.68 -0.89 1.18
N VAL A 75 -6.49 -1.94 0.37
CA VAL A 75 -6.83 -1.90 -1.07
C VAL A 75 -8.30 -1.61 -1.30
N LYS A 76 -9.20 -2.27 -0.56
CA LYS A 76 -10.64 -2.07 -0.73
C LYS A 76 -11.06 -0.65 -0.36
N LEU A 77 -10.52 -0.11 0.74
CA LEU A 77 -10.85 1.25 1.18
C LEU A 77 -10.33 2.30 0.18
N ARG A 78 -9.09 2.16 -0.29
CA ARG A 78 -8.53 3.06 -1.32
C ARG A 78 -9.33 3.03 -2.61
N ALA A 79 -9.81 1.85 -3.03
CA ALA A 79 -10.67 1.72 -4.20
C ALA A 79 -12.01 2.48 -4.02
N LEU A 80 -12.62 2.44 -2.83
CA LEU A 80 -13.84 3.19 -2.54
C LEU A 80 -13.60 4.72 -2.56
N ILE A 81 -12.48 5.18 -2.01
CA ILE A 81 -12.09 6.60 -2.05
C ILE A 81 -11.94 7.06 -3.51
N GLU A 82 -11.29 6.26 -4.35
CA GLU A 82 -11.08 6.60 -5.76
C GLU A 82 -12.39 6.61 -6.56
N GLN A 83 -13.30 5.68 -6.27
CA GLN A 83 -14.65 5.68 -6.83
C GLN A 83 -15.43 6.93 -6.43
N ALA A 84 -15.35 7.35 -5.16
CA ALA A 84 -16.00 8.56 -4.68
C ALA A 84 -15.44 9.82 -5.37
N ARG A 85 -14.10 9.91 -5.53
CA ARG A 85 -13.45 11.00 -6.29
C ARG A 85 -13.92 11.02 -7.74
N SER A 86 -13.94 9.87 -8.40
CA SER A 86 -14.39 9.75 -9.79
C SER A 86 -15.86 10.15 -9.94
N ALA A 87 -16.73 9.78 -9.00
CA ALA A 87 -18.14 10.15 -9.00
C ALA A 87 -18.37 11.66 -8.79
N LEU A 88 -17.44 12.33 -8.08
CA LEU A 88 -17.44 13.78 -7.86
C LEU A 88 -16.64 14.56 -8.92
N ALA A 89 -16.04 13.91 -9.91
CA ALA A 89 -15.23 14.58 -10.92
C ALA A 89 -16.05 15.66 -11.65
N GLY A 90 -15.60 16.92 -11.54
CA GLY A 90 -16.30 18.08 -12.11
C GLY A 90 -17.50 18.58 -11.30
N ARG A 91 -17.72 18.09 -10.07
CA ARG A 91 -18.77 18.53 -9.14
C ARG A 91 -18.15 19.15 -7.89
N ALA A 92 -18.95 19.92 -7.16
CA ALA A 92 -18.54 20.43 -5.86
C ALA A 92 -18.48 19.28 -4.82
N PRO A 93 -17.61 19.36 -3.80
CA PRO A 93 -17.61 18.43 -2.67
C PRO A 93 -18.98 18.36 -1.98
N LEU A 94 -19.28 17.22 -1.36
CA LEU A 94 -20.56 17.03 -0.67
C LEU A 94 -20.63 17.90 0.60
N ALA A 95 -21.62 18.80 0.67
CA ALA A 95 -21.92 19.52 1.90
C ALA A 95 -22.24 18.52 3.02
N MET A 96 -21.52 18.59 4.14
CA MET A 96 -21.62 17.59 5.20
C MET A 96 -21.52 18.24 6.58
N ALA A 97 -22.51 17.99 7.44
CA ALA A 97 -22.38 18.28 8.87
C ALA A 97 -21.57 17.17 9.54
N VAL A 98 -20.51 17.54 10.25
CA VAL A 98 -19.68 16.62 11.04
C VAL A 98 -19.97 16.88 12.52
N VAL A 99 -20.79 16.00 13.09
CA VAL A 99 -21.31 16.15 14.45
C VAL A 99 -20.34 15.59 15.47
N HIS A 100 -20.02 16.40 16.48
CA HIS A 100 -19.26 16.01 17.66
C HIS A 100 -17.85 15.45 17.39
N ALA A 101 -17.11 16.02 16.42
CA ALA A 101 -15.69 15.71 16.18
C ALA A 101 -14.78 16.31 17.28
N VAL A 102 -14.86 15.75 18.48
CA VAL A 102 -14.18 16.25 19.70
C VAL A 102 -12.93 15.45 20.07
N ASP A 103 -12.45 14.59 19.17
CA ASP A 103 -11.21 13.84 19.28
C ASP A 103 -10.36 13.97 18.00
N THR A 104 -9.07 13.70 18.12
CA THR A 104 -8.10 13.92 17.04
C THR A 104 -8.35 13.04 15.81
N VAL A 105 -8.84 11.82 16.00
CA VAL A 105 -9.06 10.86 14.90
C VAL A 105 -10.29 11.25 14.10
N SER A 106 -11.40 11.55 14.78
CA SER A 106 -12.64 11.96 14.14
C SER A 106 -12.47 13.29 13.40
N LEU A 107 -11.80 14.26 14.02
CA LEU A 107 -11.53 15.55 13.41
C LEU A 107 -10.57 15.41 12.21
N GLY A 108 -9.48 14.65 12.38
CA GLY A 108 -8.51 14.39 11.32
C GLY A 108 -9.14 13.74 10.10
N GLY A 109 -9.93 12.69 10.29
CA GLY A 109 -10.60 12.01 9.17
C GLY A 109 -11.55 12.91 8.38
N ALA A 110 -12.27 13.82 9.06
CA ALA A 110 -13.13 14.80 8.39
C ALA A 110 -12.32 15.82 7.57
N VAL A 111 -11.20 16.30 8.12
CA VAL A 111 -10.30 17.23 7.43
C VAL A 111 -9.61 16.57 6.24
N ASP A 112 -9.12 15.34 6.40
CA ASP A 112 -8.52 14.55 5.32
C ASP A 112 -9.52 14.35 4.16
N ALA A 113 -10.78 14.05 4.48
CA ALA A 113 -11.84 13.92 3.48
C ALA A 113 -12.13 15.25 2.77
N ALA A 114 -12.07 16.38 3.50
CA ALA A 114 -12.24 17.71 2.91
C ALA A 114 -11.07 18.08 2.00
N GLN A 115 -9.83 17.84 2.42
CA GLN A 115 -8.63 18.06 1.61
C GLN A 115 -8.59 17.17 0.38
N ALA A 116 -9.18 15.96 0.46
CA ALA A 116 -9.36 15.06 -0.68
C ALA A 116 -10.49 15.50 -1.63
N GLY A 117 -11.18 16.62 -1.37
CA GLY A 117 -12.27 17.14 -2.19
C GLY A 117 -13.56 16.32 -2.13
N LEU A 118 -13.69 15.43 -1.14
CA LEU A 118 -14.85 14.55 -1.02
C LEU A 118 -16.03 15.25 -0.34
N ILE A 119 -15.74 16.04 0.70
CA ILE A 119 -16.76 16.73 1.50
C ILE A 119 -16.40 18.20 1.70
N ALA A 120 -17.42 19.03 1.93
CA ALA A 120 -17.31 20.38 2.46
C ALA A 120 -17.89 20.36 3.89
N PRO A 121 -17.06 20.17 4.93
CA PRO A 121 -17.53 19.90 6.27
C PRO A 121 -17.98 21.19 6.98
N THR A 122 -19.06 21.10 7.73
CA THR A 122 -19.45 22.05 8.80
C THR A 122 -19.38 21.31 10.11
N PHE A 123 -18.50 21.72 11.02
CA PHE A 123 -18.34 21.07 12.31
C PHE A 123 -19.42 21.54 13.28
N VAL A 124 -20.15 20.61 13.90
CA VAL A 124 -21.23 20.92 14.84
C VAL A 124 -20.94 20.27 16.18
N GLY A 125 -20.80 21.04 17.26
CA GLY A 125 -20.50 20.46 18.57
C GLY A 125 -19.94 21.46 19.58
N PRO A 126 -19.47 20.97 20.75
CA PRO A 126 -18.88 21.81 21.77
C PRO A 126 -17.58 22.46 21.26
N GLU A 127 -17.63 23.75 20.95
CA GLU A 127 -16.54 24.48 20.28
C GLU A 127 -15.20 24.32 21.01
N ALA A 128 -15.20 24.48 22.34
CA ALA A 128 -14.00 24.33 23.15
C ALA A 128 -13.34 22.96 22.98
N ARG A 129 -14.15 21.89 22.87
CA ARG A 129 -13.63 20.52 22.69
C ARG A 129 -13.14 20.27 21.27
N ILE A 130 -13.84 20.80 20.25
CA ILE A 130 -13.41 20.71 18.86
C ILE A 130 -12.08 21.44 18.66
N ARG A 131 -11.95 22.66 19.22
CA ARG A 131 -10.69 23.42 19.16
C ARG A 131 -9.55 22.75 19.92
N ALA A 132 -9.83 22.12 21.06
CA ALA A 132 -8.83 21.34 21.79
C ALA A 132 -8.34 20.14 20.98
N ALA A 133 -9.24 19.41 20.31
CA ALA A 133 -8.88 18.32 19.40
C ALA A 133 -8.04 18.82 18.21
N ALA A 134 -8.40 19.96 17.63
CA ALA A 134 -7.64 20.58 16.55
C ALA A 134 -6.22 20.97 16.97
N ALA A 135 -6.09 21.59 18.14
CA ALA A 135 -4.78 21.95 18.69
C ALA A 135 -3.91 20.71 18.94
N ALA A 136 -4.50 19.63 19.49
CA ALA A 136 -3.80 18.37 19.73
C ALA A 136 -3.38 17.65 18.44
N ALA A 137 -4.14 17.82 17.35
CA ALA A 137 -3.85 17.24 16.04
C ALA A 137 -3.03 18.17 15.11
N HIS A 138 -2.69 19.38 15.55
CA HIS A 138 -2.07 20.43 14.72
C HIS A 138 -2.87 20.75 13.45
N ILE A 139 -4.20 20.74 13.56
CA ILE A 139 -5.13 21.02 12.45
C ILE A 139 -5.59 22.47 12.53
N ASP A 140 -5.49 23.19 11.41
CA ASP A 140 -6.12 24.50 11.26
C ASP A 140 -7.61 24.36 10.93
N LEU A 141 -8.46 24.97 11.75
CA LEU A 141 -9.91 24.99 11.55
C LEU A 141 -10.44 26.26 10.90
N ALA A 142 -9.60 27.28 10.68
CA ALA A 142 -10.03 28.54 10.05
C ALA A 142 -10.76 28.37 8.71
N PRO A 143 -10.42 27.38 7.84
CA PRO A 143 -11.14 27.17 6.58
C PRO A 143 -12.53 26.57 6.71
N TYR A 144 -12.91 26.03 7.89
CA TYR A 144 -14.10 25.21 8.04
C TYR A 144 -15.16 25.90 8.92
N PRO A 145 -16.44 25.95 8.49
CA PRO A 145 -17.53 26.43 9.33
C PRO A 145 -17.65 25.61 10.62
N LEU A 146 -17.93 26.29 11.75
CA LEU A 146 -18.13 25.67 13.06
C LEU A 146 -19.40 26.24 13.71
N ILE A 147 -20.30 25.35 14.13
CA ILE A 147 -21.53 25.66 14.86
C ILE A 147 -21.40 25.12 16.29
N SER A 148 -21.35 26.05 17.25
CA SER A 148 -21.22 25.72 18.66
C SER A 148 -22.53 25.21 19.25
N THR A 149 -22.46 24.09 19.98
CA THR A 149 -23.58 23.51 20.74
C THR A 149 -23.08 23.00 22.09
N GLU A 150 -23.92 22.98 23.13
CA GLU A 150 -23.48 22.61 24.48
C GLU A 150 -22.95 21.17 24.59
N HIS A 151 -23.68 20.18 24.07
CA HIS A 151 -23.37 18.76 24.17
C HIS A 151 -23.76 17.98 22.91
N SER A 152 -23.40 16.69 22.82
CA SER A 152 -23.59 15.85 21.62
C SER A 152 -25.05 15.76 21.14
N HIS A 153 -26.04 15.75 22.03
CA HIS A 153 -27.46 15.72 21.65
C HIS A 153 -27.93 17.03 21.00
N ALA A 154 -27.47 18.18 21.51
CA ALA A 154 -27.73 19.48 20.88
C ALA A 154 -27.04 19.57 19.50
N ALA A 155 -25.83 19.01 19.39
CA ALA A 155 -25.11 18.94 18.12
C ALA A 155 -25.86 18.14 17.06
N ALA A 156 -26.40 16.97 17.43
CA ALA A 156 -27.17 16.14 16.52
C ALA A 156 -28.48 16.81 16.07
N ALA A 157 -29.20 17.46 16.99
CA ALA A 157 -30.44 18.18 16.66
C ALA A 157 -30.22 19.38 15.73
N GLN A 158 -29.07 20.05 15.84
CA GLN A 158 -28.72 21.20 15.00
C GLN A 158 -28.23 20.82 13.59
N ALA A 159 -27.88 19.56 13.37
CA ALA A 159 -27.23 19.06 12.16
C ALA A 159 -28.20 18.45 11.12
N VAL A 160 -29.51 18.43 11.42
CA VAL A 160 -30.59 17.89 10.58
C VAL A 160 -31.45 18.97 9.94
#